data_AF-A0A453FAJ6-F1
#
_entry.id   AF-A0A453FAJ6-F1
#
_cell.length_a   1.000
_cell.length_b   1.000
_cell.length_c   1.000
_cell.angle_alpha   90.00
_cell.angle_beta   90.00
_cell.angle_gamma   90.00
#
_symmetry.space_group_name_H-M   'P 1'
#
loop_
_entity.id
_entity.type
_entity.pdbx_description
1 polymer ?
#
loop_
_entity_poly.entity_id
_entity_poly.type
_entity_poly.pdbx_seq_one_letter_code
_entity_poly.pdbx_strand_id
1 'polypeptide(L)'
;MPVAKRPPAPWALALPAGRRARARLFLRLAAPLSFLLLVAAFLRTQPPAAPLDALPPSAGPGKVAFLFLARAGLPLDFLWDAFFRNGEEGRFSVYVHSAPGFVLDRTTTGSPYFYGRQLARAVKVAWGEPTMVQAEKMLFAAALEDPANQRFVLLSDSCVPLYNFSYTYTYLMGSPKSIVDSFTDKTEKRYNPNMSPVIRKDKWRKGSQWVMLIRKHAEVVVGDKHVFQVFRKHCKVVVVQVMWILELLPYFGPF
;
A
#
# COMPACT_ATOMS: atom_id res chain seq x y z
N MET A 1 65.61 55.98 41.38
CA MET A 1 64.79 57.07 41.94
C MET A 1 63.40 57.00 41.35
N PRO A 2 62.31 57.04 42.15
CA PRO A 2 60.95 56.93 41.61
C PRO A 2 60.48 58.29 41.09
N VAL A 3 59.83 58.31 39.92
CA VAL A 3 59.13 59.51 39.41
C VAL A 3 57.66 59.15 39.19
N ALA A 4 56.82 60.01 39.75
CA ALA A 4 55.38 59.90 39.88
C ALA A 4 54.63 59.77 38.53
N LYS A 5 53.57 58.96 38.51
CA LYS A 5 52.58 58.96 37.43
C LYS A 5 51.59 60.11 37.61
N ARG A 6 51.49 60.98 36.60
CA ARG A 6 50.48 62.04 36.47
C ARG A 6 49.07 61.46 36.23
N PRO A 7 47.99 62.18 36.60
CA PRO A 7 46.63 61.74 36.36
C PRO A 7 46.22 62.02 34.89
N PRO A 8 45.25 61.28 34.32
CA PRO A 8 44.72 61.63 33.00
C PRO A 8 43.73 62.79 33.10
N ALA A 9 43.79 63.68 32.11
CA ALA A 9 42.94 64.86 31.95
C ALA A 9 41.63 64.53 31.18
N PRO A 10 40.60 65.39 31.29
CA PRO A 10 39.21 65.03 31.02
C PRO A 10 38.76 65.52 29.64
N TRP A 11 38.47 64.61 28.72
CA TRP A 11 37.47 64.84 27.66
C TRP A 11 37.16 63.51 26.96
N ALA A 12 36.16 62.79 27.44
CA ALA A 12 35.46 61.80 26.64
C ALA A 12 33.97 62.09 26.80
N LEU A 13 33.47 63.01 25.96
CA LEU A 13 32.04 63.30 25.82
C LEU A 13 31.34 62.02 25.36
N ALA A 14 30.70 61.33 26.31
CA ALA A 14 29.86 60.17 26.04
C ALA A 14 28.56 60.64 25.37
N LEU A 15 28.30 60.15 24.16
CA LEU A 15 27.01 60.30 23.48
C LEU A 15 25.86 59.78 24.37
N PRO A 16 24.71 60.47 24.43
CA PRO A 16 23.63 60.14 25.36
C PRO A 16 23.10 58.74 25.10
N ALA A 17 23.10 57.91 26.16
CA ALA A 17 22.80 56.49 26.15
C ALA A 17 21.47 56.12 25.47
N GLY A 18 20.50 57.05 25.42
CA GLY A 18 19.18 56.83 24.82
C GLY A 18 19.18 56.61 23.30
N ARG A 19 20.10 57.23 22.53
CA ARG A 19 20.14 57.03 21.06
C ARG A 19 20.69 55.66 20.68
N ARG A 20 21.68 55.15 21.43
CA ARG A 20 22.26 53.82 21.22
C ARG A 20 21.29 52.71 21.61
N ALA A 21 20.49 52.90 22.67
CA ALA A 21 19.48 51.93 23.10
C ALA A 21 18.34 51.79 22.09
N ARG A 22 17.81 52.91 21.56
CA ARG A 22 16.81 52.88 20.48
C ARG A 22 17.33 52.20 19.23
N ALA A 23 18.54 52.55 18.76
CA ALA A 23 19.15 51.92 17.58
C ALA A 23 19.33 50.40 17.76
N ARG A 24 19.75 49.94 18.95
CA ARG A 24 19.87 48.50 19.26
C ARG A 24 18.53 47.79 19.32
N LEU A 25 17.48 48.44 19.84
CA LEU A 25 16.13 47.87 19.87
C LEU A 25 15.53 47.77 18.46
N PHE A 26 15.70 48.80 17.63
CA PHE A 26 15.32 48.77 16.21
C PHE A 26 16.05 47.66 15.44
N LEU A 27 17.36 47.48 15.67
CA LEU A 27 18.13 46.40 15.02
C LEU A 27 17.68 45.00 15.50
N ARG A 28 17.32 44.86 16.78
CA ARG A 28 16.83 43.59 17.35
C ARG A 28 15.43 43.20 16.91
N LEU A 29 14.60 44.16 16.51
CA LEU A 29 13.25 43.91 15.97
C LEU A 29 13.22 43.81 14.44
N ALA A 30 14.13 44.49 13.74
CA ALA A 30 14.22 44.44 12.28
C ALA A 30 14.67 43.07 11.76
N ALA A 31 15.62 42.41 12.43
CA ALA A 31 16.09 41.08 12.05
C ALA A 31 15.01 39.98 12.09
N PRO A 32 14.23 39.80 13.19
CA PRO A 32 13.17 38.79 13.22
C PRO A 32 12.02 39.14 12.27
N LEU A 33 11.71 40.43 12.07
CA LEU A 33 10.67 40.84 11.13
C LEU A 33 11.08 40.58 9.67
N SER A 34 12.34 40.86 9.32
CA SER A 34 12.90 40.54 8.01
C SER A 34 12.96 39.03 7.78
N PHE A 35 13.29 38.25 8.81
CA PHE A 35 13.29 36.78 8.75
C PHE A 35 11.86 36.24 8.56
N LEU A 36 10.88 36.76 9.30
CA LEU A 36 9.46 36.42 9.15
C LEU A 36 8.93 36.76 7.76
N LEU A 37 9.29 37.93 7.21
CA LEU A 37 8.91 38.32 5.85
C LEU A 37 9.57 37.43 4.79
N LEU A 38 10.83 37.03 4.98
CA LEU A 38 11.52 36.07 4.10
C LEU A 38 10.89 34.68 4.18
N VAL A 39 10.52 34.21 5.37
CA VAL A 39 9.83 32.92 5.55
C VAL A 39 8.43 32.96 4.93
N ALA A 40 7.68 34.05 5.12
CA ALA A 40 6.36 34.20 4.51
C ALA A 40 6.43 34.31 2.98
N ALA A 41 7.44 34.99 2.44
CA ALA A 41 7.71 35.03 1.00
C ALA A 41 8.10 33.64 0.47
N PHE A 42 8.97 32.92 1.18
CA PHE A 42 9.37 31.56 0.83
C PHE A 42 8.18 30.59 0.83
N LEU A 43 7.31 30.66 1.85
CA LEU A 43 6.07 29.88 1.94
C LEU A 43 5.06 30.26 0.85
N ARG A 44 5.04 31.51 0.39
CA ARG A 44 4.20 31.94 -0.76
C ARG A 44 4.76 31.52 -2.11
N THR A 45 6.08 31.39 -2.23
CA THR A 45 6.75 30.93 -3.46
C THR A 45 6.83 29.42 -3.58
N GLN A 46 6.53 28.69 -2.50
CA GLN A 46 6.35 27.24 -2.62
C GLN A 46 5.11 26.98 -3.47
N PRO A 47 5.24 26.28 -4.61
CA PRO A 47 4.07 25.83 -5.34
C PRO A 47 3.21 24.99 -4.38
N PRO A 48 1.87 25.05 -4.49
CA PRO A 48 1.00 24.23 -3.67
C PRO A 48 1.48 22.78 -3.79
N ALA A 49 1.70 22.13 -2.64
CA ALA A 49 2.05 20.72 -2.62
C ALA A 49 1.03 19.97 -3.49
N ALA A 50 1.52 19.28 -4.51
CA ALA A 50 0.66 18.48 -5.37
C ALA A 50 -0.20 17.56 -4.47
N PRO A 51 -1.49 17.38 -4.78
CA PRO A 51 -2.30 16.43 -4.05
C PRO A 51 -1.57 15.09 -3.98
N LEU A 52 -1.57 14.45 -2.81
CA LEU A 52 -0.93 13.15 -2.58
C LEU A 52 -1.46 12.04 -3.54
N ASP A 53 -2.50 12.34 -4.31
CA ASP A 53 -3.21 11.44 -5.22
C ASP A 53 -2.77 11.53 -6.70
N ALA A 54 -1.77 12.34 -7.04
CA ALA A 54 -1.33 12.47 -8.44
C ALA A 54 0.13 12.03 -8.60
N LEU A 55 0.43 10.77 -8.29
CA LEU A 55 1.46 10.09 -9.08
C LEU A 55 1.03 10.21 -10.55
N PRO A 56 1.91 10.70 -11.45
CA PRO A 56 1.55 10.72 -12.87
C PRO A 56 1.13 9.31 -13.26
N PRO A 57 0.01 9.14 -14.01
CA PRO A 57 -0.33 7.83 -14.54
C PRO A 57 0.93 7.31 -15.22
N SER A 58 1.36 6.09 -14.84
CA SER A 58 2.54 5.47 -15.46
C SER A 58 2.40 5.66 -16.96
N ALA A 59 3.41 6.21 -17.64
CA ALA A 59 3.30 6.64 -19.03
C ALA A 59 2.93 5.52 -20.03
N GLY A 60 2.75 4.27 -19.57
CA GLY A 60 2.30 3.12 -20.34
C GLY A 60 0.90 2.60 -19.92
N PRO A 61 0.38 1.58 -20.63
CA PRO A 61 -0.91 0.97 -20.29
C PRO A 61 -0.90 0.40 -18.86
N GLY A 62 -2.03 0.50 -18.16
CA GLY A 62 -2.18 -0.11 -16.85
C GLY A 62 -2.02 -1.63 -16.92
N LYS A 63 -1.54 -2.24 -15.84
CA LYS A 63 -1.23 -3.66 -15.75
C LYS A 63 -2.28 -4.44 -14.96
N VAL A 64 -2.40 -5.72 -15.31
CA VAL A 64 -3.03 -6.74 -14.46
C VAL A 64 -1.95 -7.46 -13.66
N ALA A 65 -2.02 -7.38 -12.34
CA ALA A 65 -1.18 -8.15 -11.43
C ALA A 65 -1.81 -9.51 -11.16
N PHE A 66 -1.09 -10.58 -11.53
CA PHE A 66 -1.46 -11.96 -11.24
C PHE A 66 -0.74 -12.42 -9.97
N LEU A 67 -1.53 -12.72 -8.93
CA LEU A 67 -1.07 -12.99 -7.58
C LEU A 67 -1.32 -14.46 -7.25
N PHE A 68 -0.25 -15.26 -7.26
CA PHE A 68 -0.34 -16.70 -7.01
C PHE A 68 -0.06 -17.02 -5.54
N LEU A 69 -1.03 -17.60 -4.86
CA LEU A 69 -0.84 -18.23 -3.56
C LEU A 69 -0.57 -19.72 -3.77
N ALA A 70 0.69 -20.11 -3.69
CA ALA A 70 1.17 -21.47 -3.93
C ALA A 70 1.64 -22.13 -2.64
N ARG A 71 1.45 -23.45 -2.53
CA ARG A 71 2.03 -24.21 -1.42
C ARG A 71 3.55 -24.32 -1.55
N ALA A 72 4.04 -24.52 -2.76
CA ALA A 72 5.46 -24.58 -3.10
C ALA A 72 5.65 -24.01 -4.51
N GLY A 73 5.80 -24.87 -5.51
CA GLY A 73 5.87 -24.49 -6.93
C GLY A 73 4.50 -24.32 -7.59
N LEU A 74 4.54 -24.13 -8.91
CA LEU A 74 3.37 -23.95 -9.77
C LEU A 74 3.30 -25.12 -10.76
N PRO A 75 2.56 -26.20 -10.45
CA PRO A 75 2.55 -27.41 -11.27
C PRO A 75 1.89 -27.19 -12.66
N LEU A 76 1.15 -26.10 -12.81
CA LEU A 76 0.46 -25.72 -14.05
C LEU A 76 1.15 -24.51 -14.73
N ASP A 77 2.41 -24.26 -14.42
CA ASP A 77 3.19 -23.14 -14.98
C ASP A 77 3.20 -23.12 -16.51
N PHE A 78 3.19 -24.28 -17.18
CA PHE A 78 3.14 -24.40 -18.63
C PHE A 78 1.89 -23.78 -19.28
N LEU A 79 0.72 -23.85 -18.61
CA LEU A 79 -0.50 -23.19 -19.09
C LEU A 79 -0.40 -21.68 -18.96
N TRP A 80 0.16 -21.22 -17.83
CA TRP A 80 0.40 -19.81 -17.59
C TRP A 80 1.49 -19.24 -18.50
N ASP A 81 2.50 -20.03 -18.83
CA ASP A 81 3.53 -19.69 -19.80
C ASP A 81 2.91 -19.42 -21.18
N ALA A 82 2.10 -20.35 -21.67
CA ALA A 82 1.37 -20.18 -22.92
C ALA A 82 0.43 -18.97 -22.88
N PHE A 83 -0.21 -18.70 -21.74
CA PHE A 83 -1.05 -17.53 -21.55
C PHE A 83 -0.25 -16.22 -21.61
N PHE A 84 0.86 -16.11 -20.88
CA PHE A 84 1.69 -14.90 -20.80
C PHE A 84 2.54 -14.65 -22.04
N ARG A 85 2.95 -15.71 -22.76
CA ARG A 85 3.66 -15.59 -24.04
C ARG A 85 2.85 -14.86 -25.10
N ASN A 86 1.53 -15.01 -25.05
CA ASN A 86 0.59 -14.30 -25.90
C ASN A 86 0.21 -12.91 -25.34
N GLY A 87 0.78 -12.52 -24.20
CA GLY A 87 0.56 -11.22 -23.60
C GLY A 87 1.50 -10.16 -24.14
N GLU A 88 1.02 -8.93 -24.24
CA GLU A 88 1.85 -7.80 -24.63
C GLU A 88 2.76 -7.39 -23.45
N GLU A 89 4.03 -7.13 -23.77
CA GLU A 89 5.01 -6.69 -22.78
C GLU A 89 4.52 -5.42 -22.07
N GLY A 90 4.72 -5.36 -20.74
CA GLY A 90 4.32 -4.22 -19.94
C GLY A 90 2.84 -4.15 -19.56
N ARG A 91 2.00 -5.13 -19.92
CA ARG A 91 0.56 -5.18 -19.54
C ARG A 91 0.24 -6.07 -18.34
N PHE A 92 1.22 -6.76 -17.78
CA PHE A 92 1.01 -7.60 -16.60
C PHE A 92 2.24 -7.66 -15.72
N SER A 93 2.01 -8.13 -14.50
CA SER A 93 3.02 -8.41 -13.49
C SER A 93 2.64 -9.72 -12.79
N VAL A 94 3.64 -10.47 -12.33
CA VAL A 94 3.46 -11.77 -11.68
C VAL A 94 4.11 -11.73 -10.31
N TYR A 95 3.35 -12.13 -9.29
CA TYR A 95 3.81 -12.23 -7.90
C TYR A 95 3.41 -13.59 -7.36
N VAL A 96 4.31 -14.24 -6.63
CA VAL A 96 4.05 -15.56 -6.06
C VAL A 96 4.35 -15.54 -4.57
N HIS A 97 3.43 -16.05 -3.77
CA HIS A 97 3.71 -16.44 -2.39
C HIS A 97 3.84 -17.95 -2.37
N SER A 98 4.99 -18.44 -1.91
CA SER A 98 5.31 -19.87 -1.79
C SER A 98 5.74 -20.20 -0.36
N ALA A 99 5.89 -21.48 -0.03
CA ALA A 99 6.47 -21.89 1.25
C ALA A 99 7.80 -21.16 1.53
N PRO A 100 8.08 -20.79 2.79
CA PRO A 100 9.34 -20.15 3.17
C PRO A 100 10.56 -20.94 2.69
N GLY A 101 11.49 -20.26 2.03
CA GLY A 101 12.71 -20.86 1.47
C GLY A 101 12.56 -21.48 0.08
N PHE A 102 11.34 -21.54 -0.47
CA PHE A 102 11.13 -21.99 -1.85
C PHE A 102 11.59 -20.91 -2.83
N VAL A 103 12.33 -21.30 -3.86
CA VAL A 103 12.87 -20.41 -4.89
C VAL A 103 12.32 -20.81 -6.24
N LEU A 104 11.74 -19.84 -6.98
CA LEU A 104 11.32 -20.03 -8.37
C LEU A 104 12.48 -19.69 -9.29
N ASP A 105 13.09 -20.72 -9.86
CA ASP A 105 14.19 -20.64 -10.81
C ASP A 105 14.07 -21.74 -11.87
N ARG A 106 15.10 -21.89 -12.72
CA ARG A 106 15.11 -22.88 -13.81
C ARG A 106 15.02 -24.34 -13.35
N THR A 107 15.27 -24.62 -12.07
CA THR A 107 15.20 -25.97 -11.49
C THR A 107 13.81 -26.30 -10.93
N THR A 108 13.01 -25.27 -10.62
CA THR A 108 11.70 -25.43 -9.95
C THR A 108 10.51 -25.04 -10.80
N THR A 109 10.71 -24.33 -11.93
CA THR A 109 9.66 -23.99 -12.90
C THR A 109 10.23 -23.97 -14.32
N GLY A 110 9.42 -24.44 -15.28
CA GLY A 110 9.76 -24.43 -16.70
C GLY A 110 9.50 -23.07 -17.37
N SER A 111 8.78 -22.17 -16.71
CA SER A 111 8.33 -20.91 -17.30
C SER A 111 9.16 -19.72 -16.80
N PRO A 112 9.79 -18.95 -17.71
CA PRO A 112 10.58 -17.78 -17.34
C PRO A 112 9.76 -16.65 -16.72
N TYR A 113 8.44 -16.64 -16.88
CA TYR A 113 7.56 -15.63 -16.29
C TYR A 113 7.52 -15.70 -14.76
N PHE A 114 7.87 -16.84 -14.16
CA PHE A 114 7.86 -17.05 -12.71
C PHE A 114 9.24 -16.93 -12.05
N TYR A 115 10.34 -16.83 -12.82
CA TYR A 115 11.69 -16.74 -12.24
C TYR A 115 11.82 -15.51 -11.33
N GLY A 116 12.22 -15.76 -10.07
CA GLY A 116 12.41 -14.71 -9.07
C GLY A 116 11.15 -13.93 -8.71
N ARG A 117 9.95 -14.43 -9.03
CA ARG A 117 8.67 -13.75 -8.73
C ARG A 117 8.11 -14.05 -7.35
N GLN A 118 8.74 -14.93 -6.59
CA GLN A 118 8.36 -15.22 -5.22
C GLN A 118 8.64 -14.04 -4.29
N LEU A 119 7.76 -13.82 -3.31
CA LEU A 119 7.99 -12.81 -2.28
C LEU A 119 9.23 -13.17 -1.45
N ALA A 120 10.11 -12.18 -1.23
CA ALA A 120 11.37 -12.38 -0.51
C ALA A 120 11.16 -12.84 0.95
N ARG A 121 10.05 -12.43 1.57
CA ARG A 121 9.65 -12.88 2.92
C ARG A 121 8.30 -13.57 2.78
N ALA A 122 8.25 -14.86 3.07
CA ALA A 122 7.02 -15.63 3.08
C ALA A 122 6.67 -16.07 4.50
N VAL A 123 5.37 -16.24 4.76
CA VAL A 123 4.84 -16.83 5.99
C VAL A 123 4.44 -18.27 5.73
N LYS A 124 4.54 -19.15 6.72
CA LYS A 124 4.00 -20.51 6.59
C LYS A 124 2.46 -20.44 6.57
N VAL A 125 1.88 -20.79 5.42
CA VAL A 125 0.43 -20.84 5.24
C VAL A 125 -0.09 -22.20 5.69
N ALA A 126 -1.15 -22.20 6.49
CA ALA A 126 -1.91 -23.38 6.84
C ALA A 126 -3.35 -23.22 6.31
N TRP A 127 -3.94 -24.34 5.88
CA TRP A 127 -5.27 -24.29 5.30
C TRP A 127 -6.32 -23.90 6.34
N GLY A 128 -7.19 -22.95 5.99
CA GLY A 128 -8.23 -22.47 6.90
C GLY A 128 -7.73 -21.58 8.06
N GLU A 129 -6.45 -21.22 8.07
CA GLU A 129 -5.86 -20.39 9.13
C GLU A 129 -5.70 -18.92 8.71
N PRO A 130 -5.64 -17.96 9.66
CA PRO A 130 -5.41 -16.55 9.36
C PRO A 130 -4.10 -16.25 8.63
N THR A 131 -3.13 -17.18 8.65
CA THR A 131 -1.87 -17.03 7.90
C THR A 131 -2.08 -17.05 6.39
N MET A 132 -3.17 -17.67 5.89
CA MET A 132 -3.54 -17.64 4.49
C MET A 132 -3.87 -16.23 4.04
N VAL A 133 -4.74 -15.55 4.78
CA VAL A 133 -5.08 -14.14 4.56
C VAL A 133 -3.87 -13.24 4.67
N GLN A 134 -3.00 -13.51 5.64
CA GLN A 134 -1.78 -12.75 5.79
C GLN A 134 -0.91 -12.84 4.52
N ALA A 135 -0.75 -14.03 3.95
CA ALA A 135 -0.02 -14.24 2.70
C ALA A 135 -0.66 -13.50 1.51
N GLU A 136 -1.99 -13.49 1.43
CA GLU A 136 -2.73 -12.78 0.39
C GLU A 136 -2.56 -11.26 0.52
N LYS A 137 -2.69 -10.70 1.73
CA LYS A 137 -2.42 -9.27 1.99
C LYS A 137 -0.98 -8.90 1.61
N MET A 138 -0.01 -9.80 1.83
CA MET A 138 1.38 -9.59 1.39
C MET A 138 1.52 -9.56 -0.13
N LEU A 139 0.81 -10.42 -0.86
CA LEU A 139 0.76 -10.39 -2.33
C LEU A 139 0.18 -9.07 -2.84
N PHE A 140 -0.95 -8.62 -2.29
CA PHE A 140 -1.54 -7.33 -2.66
C PHE A 140 -0.59 -6.16 -2.36
N ALA A 141 0.06 -6.16 -1.20
CA ALA A 141 1.00 -5.11 -0.81
C ALA A 141 2.18 -5.02 -1.77
N ALA A 142 2.82 -6.15 -2.08
CA ALA A 142 3.94 -6.19 -3.03
C ALA A 142 3.52 -5.75 -4.44
N ALA A 143 2.32 -6.14 -4.87
CA ALA A 143 1.80 -5.72 -6.18
C ALA A 143 1.43 -4.23 -6.23
N LEU A 144 1.02 -3.63 -5.11
CA LEU A 144 0.68 -2.20 -5.05
C LEU A 144 1.90 -1.28 -5.18
N GLU A 145 3.11 -1.78 -4.93
CA GLU A 145 4.36 -1.03 -5.12
C GLU A 145 4.57 -0.61 -6.59
N ASP A 146 4.06 -1.37 -7.57
CA ASP A 146 4.05 -0.95 -8.97
C ASP A 146 2.82 -0.05 -9.22
N PRO A 147 3.00 1.25 -9.50
CA PRO A 147 1.88 2.17 -9.77
C PRO A 147 1.14 1.82 -11.07
N ALA A 148 1.76 1.08 -11.99
CA ALA A 148 1.10 0.62 -13.20
C ALA A 148 0.08 -0.50 -12.92
N ASN A 149 0.17 -1.23 -11.82
CA ASN A 149 -0.81 -2.27 -11.49
C ASN A 149 -2.17 -1.66 -11.13
N GLN A 150 -3.20 -1.95 -11.94
CA GLN A 150 -4.55 -1.40 -11.82
C GLN A 150 -5.61 -2.47 -11.52
N ARG A 151 -5.32 -3.74 -11.80
CA ARG A 151 -6.17 -4.90 -11.50
C ARG A 151 -5.34 -5.95 -10.78
N PHE A 152 -5.92 -6.62 -9.79
CA PHE A 152 -5.22 -7.54 -8.90
C PHE A 152 -6.02 -8.84 -8.84
N VAL A 153 -5.50 -9.90 -9.47
CA VAL A 153 -6.17 -11.20 -9.62
C VAL A 153 -5.51 -12.20 -8.68
N LEU A 154 -6.23 -12.69 -7.68
CA LEU A 154 -5.74 -13.67 -6.73
C LEU A 154 -6.08 -15.09 -7.20
N LEU A 155 -5.06 -15.96 -7.23
CA LEU A 155 -5.10 -17.30 -7.83
C LEU A 155 -4.42 -18.34 -6.93
N SER A 156 -4.83 -19.60 -7.03
CA SER A 156 -4.09 -20.72 -6.44
C SER A 156 -3.07 -21.32 -7.41
N ASP A 157 -2.23 -22.21 -6.88
CA ASP A 157 -1.37 -23.13 -7.65
C ASP A 157 -2.13 -24.09 -8.59
N SER A 158 -3.46 -24.18 -8.47
CA SER A 158 -4.33 -25.05 -9.26
C SER A 158 -5.26 -24.30 -10.22
N CYS A 159 -5.19 -22.96 -10.27
CA CYS A 159 -5.99 -22.16 -11.20
C CYS A 159 -5.43 -22.26 -12.63
N VAL A 160 -6.32 -22.21 -13.62
CA VAL A 160 -5.97 -22.22 -15.04
C VAL A 160 -6.69 -21.09 -15.78
N PRO A 161 -6.05 -20.42 -16.75
CA PRO A 161 -6.71 -19.45 -17.60
C PRO A 161 -7.63 -20.17 -18.61
N LEU A 162 -8.87 -19.68 -18.76
CA LEU A 162 -9.85 -20.24 -19.71
C LEU A 162 -9.93 -19.46 -21.02
N TYR A 163 -9.47 -18.21 -21.01
CA TYR A 163 -9.43 -17.32 -22.17
C TYR A 163 -8.00 -16.85 -22.41
N ASN A 164 -7.70 -16.40 -23.62
CA ASN A 164 -6.39 -15.83 -23.94
C ASN A 164 -6.12 -14.52 -23.20
N PHE A 165 -4.86 -14.09 -23.19
CA PHE A 165 -4.43 -12.90 -22.46
C PHE A 165 -5.16 -11.63 -22.91
N SER A 166 -5.25 -11.40 -24.21
CA SER A 166 -5.85 -10.17 -24.77
C SER A 166 -7.32 -10.00 -24.33
N TYR A 167 -8.10 -11.08 -24.39
CA TYR A 167 -9.48 -11.09 -23.91
C TYR A 167 -9.55 -10.81 -22.41
N THR A 168 -8.79 -11.57 -21.61
CA THR A 168 -8.77 -11.42 -20.14
C THR A 168 -8.36 -10.00 -19.74
N TYR A 169 -7.30 -9.46 -20.32
CA TYR A 169 -6.82 -8.11 -20.07
C TYR A 169 -7.89 -7.07 -20.40
N THR A 170 -8.48 -7.14 -21.59
CA THR A 170 -9.51 -6.18 -22.04
C THR A 170 -10.73 -6.23 -21.12
N TYR A 171 -11.19 -7.43 -20.77
CA TYR A 171 -12.33 -7.62 -19.88
C TYR A 171 -12.07 -7.04 -18.48
N LEU A 172 -10.91 -7.35 -17.88
CA LEU A 172 -10.57 -6.89 -16.54
C LEU A 172 -10.34 -5.37 -16.50
N MET A 173 -9.59 -4.83 -17.46
CA MET A 173 -9.28 -3.39 -17.53
C MET A 173 -10.51 -2.55 -17.88
N GLY A 174 -11.46 -3.08 -18.66
CA GLY A 174 -12.71 -2.41 -18.99
C GLY A 174 -13.72 -2.35 -17.85
N SER A 175 -13.61 -3.24 -16.85
CA SER A 175 -14.51 -3.23 -15.69
C SER A 175 -14.12 -2.13 -14.69
N PRO A 176 -15.06 -1.26 -14.26
CA PRO A 176 -14.82 -0.30 -13.19
C PRO A 176 -15.00 -0.90 -11.79
N LYS A 177 -15.36 -2.19 -11.69
CA LYS A 177 -15.73 -2.88 -10.45
C LYS A 177 -14.79 -4.04 -10.14
N SER A 178 -14.56 -4.28 -8.85
CA SER A 178 -14.03 -5.57 -8.37
C SER A 178 -15.02 -6.69 -8.64
N ILE A 179 -14.50 -7.89 -8.87
CA ILE A 179 -15.27 -9.13 -9.00
C ILE A 179 -14.99 -9.97 -7.77
N VAL A 180 -16.01 -10.11 -6.92
CA VAL A 180 -15.97 -10.88 -5.68
C VAL A 180 -17.27 -11.68 -5.58
N ASP A 181 -17.19 -12.89 -5.04
CA ASP A 181 -18.39 -13.64 -4.66
C ASP A 181 -18.83 -13.19 -3.27
N SER A 182 -20.14 -12.99 -3.06
CA SER A 182 -20.69 -12.48 -1.80
C SER A 182 -22.14 -12.90 -1.60
N PHE A 183 -22.38 -13.66 -0.53
CA PHE A 183 -23.71 -14.15 -0.16
C PHE A 183 -23.87 -14.24 1.36
N THR A 184 -25.12 -14.27 1.82
CA THR A 184 -25.46 -14.47 3.24
C THR A 184 -25.27 -15.94 3.64
N ASP A 185 -24.68 -16.21 4.80
CA ASP A 185 -24.63 -17.57 5.34
C ASP A 185 -26.01 -18.00 5.85
N LYS A 186 -26.71 -18.79 5.04
CA LYS A 186 -28.03 -19.35 5.37
C LYS A 186 -28.02 -20.24 6.62
N THR A 187 -26.85 -20.77 7.00
CA THR A 187 -26.73 -21.61 8.19
C THR A 187 -26.51 -20.82 9.48
N GLU A 188 -26.14 -19.54 9.36
CA GLU A 188 -25.75 -18.63 10.45
C GLU A 188 -24.70 -19.16 11.44
N LYS A 189 -24.00 -20.27 11.12
CA LYS A 189 -23.11 -20.95 12.06
C LYS A 189 -21.69 -20.39 12.09
N ARG A 190 -21.27 -19.67 11.05
CA ARG A 190 -19.87 -19.23 10.91
C ARG A 190 -19.58 -17.86 11.50
N TYR A 191 -20.61 -17.02 11.66
CA TYR A 191 -20.42 -15.72 12.29
C TYR A 191 -20.25 -15.88 13.80
N ASN A 192 -19.18 -15.32 14.34
CA ASN A 192 -18.92 -15.25 15.77
C ASN A 192 -19.40 -13.88 16.30
N PRO A 193 -20.36 -13.83 17.24
CA PRO A 193 -20.86 -12.58 17.82
C PRO A 193 -19.78 -11.69 18.42
N ASN A 194 -18.66 -12.25 18.89
CA ASN A 194 -17.53 -11.50 19.43
C ASN A 194 -16.76 -10.68 18.37
N MET A 195 -17.10 -10.81 17.08
CA MET A 195 -16.57 -9.92 16.05
C MET A 195 -17.29 -8.55 16.03
N SER A 196 -18.45 -8.43 16.66
CA SER A 196 -19.16 -7.17 16.87
C SER A 196 -18.41 -6.30 17.90
N PRO A 197 -18.37 -4.95 17.75
CA PRO A 197 -19.04 -4.14 16.73
C PRO A 197 -18.23 -3.94 15.44
N VAL A 198 -16.97 -4.38 15.38
CA VAL A 198 -16.06 -4.10 14.25
C VAL A 198 -16.55 -4.76 12.97
N ILE A 199 -16.99 -6.02 13.05
CA ILE A 199 -17.60 -6.74 11.94
C ILE A 199 -19.01 -7.10 12.38
N ARG A 200 -19.98 -6.27 11.99
CA ARG A 200 -21.38 -6.50 12.36
C ARG A 200 -21.98 -7.67 11.58
N LYS A 201 -22.91 -8.40 12.20
CA LYS A 201 -23.59 -9.56 11.58
C LYS A 201 -24.31 -9.20 10.28
N ASP A 202 -24.99 -8.06 10.23
CA ASP A 202 -25.73 -7.59 9.03
C ASP A 202 -24.81 -7.23 7.87
N LYS A 203 -23.57 -6.85 8.18
CA LYS A 203 -22.48 -6.59 7.24
C LYS A 203 -21.56 -7.80 7.06
N TRP A 204 -21.87 -8.95 7.65
CA TRP A 204 -21.06 -10.14 7.43
C TRP A 204 -21.57 -10.89 6.19
N ARG A 205 -20.64 -11.33 5.34
CA ARG A 205 -20.92 -12.01 4.06
C ARG A 205 -19.90 -13.10 3.82
N LYS A 206 -20.35 -14.25 3.31
CA LYS A 206 -19.50 -15.37 2.87
C LYS A 206 -19.24 -15.24 1.37
N GLY A 207 -18.11 -15.73 0.89
CA GLY A 207 -17.82 -15.79 -0.54
C GLY A 207 -16.75 -16.82 -0.89
N SER A 208 -16.19 -16.65 -2.07
CA SER A 208 -14.98 -17.32 -2.53
C SER A 208 -13.74 -16.54 -2.07
N GLN A 209 -12.64 -17.26 -1.87
CA GLN A 209 -11.32 -16.69 -1.62
C GLN A 209 -10.78 -15.94 -2.84
N TRP A 210 -11.11 -16.43 -4.04
CA TRP A 210 -10.57 -15.93 -5.31
C TRP A 210 -11.32 -14.70 -5.77
N VAL A 211 -10.57 -13.63 -6.03
CA VAL A 211 -11.10 -12.30 -6.33
C VAL A 211 -10.32 -11.62 -7.44
N MET A 212 -10.97 -10.67 -8.10
CA MET A 212 -10.29 -9.61 -8.82
C MET A 212 -10.62 -8.27 -8.18
N LEU A 213 -9.58 -7.55 -7.76
CA LEU A 213 -9.72 -6.22 -7.17
C LEU A 213 -9.22 -5.14 -8.11
N ILE A 214 -9.94 -4.01 -8.14
CA ILE A 214 -9.39 -2.75 -8.63
C ILE A 214 -8.43 -2.15 -7.59
N ARG A 215 -7.51 -1.29 -8.03
CA ARG A 215 -6.45 -0.73 -7.19
C ARG A 215 -6.94 -0.15 -5.86
N LYS A 216 -7.93 0.75 -5.89
CA LYS A 216 -8.48 1.36 -4.66
C LYS A 216 -8.97 0.35 -3.63
N HIS A 217 -9.48 -0.81 -4.07
CA HIS A 217 -9.95 -1.86 -3.17
C HIS A 217 -8.78 -2.70 -2.63
N ALA A 218 -7.74 -2.95 -3.44
CA ALA A 218 -6.51 -3.56 -2.94
C ALA A 218 -5.83 -2.68 -1.87
N GLU A 219 -5.85 -1.36 -2.03
CA GLU A 219 -5.30 -0.40 -1.06
C GLU A 219 -6.06 -0.44 0.28
N VAL A 220 -7.40 -0.51 0.24
CA VAL A 220 -8.24 -0.73 1.43
C VAL A 220 -7.86 -2.04 2.14
N VAL A 221 -7.72 -3.12 1.38
CA VAL A 221 -7.37 -4.44 1.91
C VAL A 221 -6.02 -4.41 2.62
N VAL A 222 -4.99 -3.85 1.99
CA VAL A 222 -3.64 -3.76 2.58
C VAL A 222 -3.62 -2.79 3.77
N GLY A 223 -4.39 -1.70 3.69
CA GLY A 223 -4.52 -0.70 4.74
C GLY A 223 -5.28 -1.16 5.98
N ASP A 224 -6.09 -2.22 5.89
CA ASP A 224 -6.84 -2.72 7.04
C ASP A 224 -5.91 -3.29 8.13
N LYS A 225 -6.08 -2.75 9.33
CA LYS A 225 -5.44 -3.21 10.57
C LYS A 225 -6.43 -3.76 11.59
N HIS A 226 -7.73 -3.50 11.45
CA HIS A 226 -8.71 -3.75 12.50
C HIS A 226 -9.57 -4.98 12.19
N VAL A 227 -10.10 -5.06 10.98
CA VAL A 227 -10.96 -6.17 10.54
C VAL A 227 -10.17 -7.47 10.59
N PHE A 228 -8.96 -7.50 10.03
CA PHE A 228 -8.11 -8.69 10.04
C PHE A 228 -7.75 -9.14 11.46
N GLN A 229 -7.50 -8.22 12.39
CA GLN A 229 -7.15 -8.58 13.78
C GLN A 229 -8.34 -9.20 14.52
N VAL A 230 -9.53 -8.62 14.38
CA VAL A 230 -10.77 -9.16 14.95
C VAL A 230 -11.09 -10.51 14.32
N PHE A 231 -11.00 -10.61 12.99
CA PHE A 231 -11.21 -11.84 12.25
C PHE A 231 -10.26 -12.94 12.72
N ARG A 232 -8.96 -12.66 12.80
CA ARG A 232 -7.93 -13.59 13.28
C ARG A 232 -8.20 -14.08 14.70
N LYS A 233 -8.72 -13.22 15.58
CA LYS A 233 -8.98 -13.56 16.99
C LYS A 233 -10.22 -14.44 17.17
N HIS A 234 -11.27 -14.20 16.38
CA HIS A 234 -12.61 -14.75 16.65
C HIS A 234 -13.12 -15.72 15.58
N CYS A 235 -12.59 -15.68 14.35
CA CYS A 235 -12.93 -16.61 13.28
C CYS A 235 -11.96 -17.80 13.32
N LYS A 236 -12.30 -18.81 14.13
CA LYS A 236 -11.52 -20.05 14.31
C LYS A 236 -12.10 -21.26 13.55
N VAL A 237 -13.15 -21.06 12.77
CA VAL A 237 -13.72 -22.12 11.94
C VAL A 237 -12.91 -22.15 10.64
N VAL A 238 -12.47 -23.35 10.28
CA VAL A 238 -11.47 -23.76 9.26
C VAL A 238 -11.71 -23.25 7.81
N VAL A 239 -12.54 -22.23 7.58
CA VAL A 239 -12.84 -21.73 6.23
C VAL A 239 -12.83 -20.20 6.21
N VAL A 240 -11.63 -19.65 6.04
CA VAL A 240 -11.34 -18.20 5.92
C VAL A 240 -11.71 -17.66 4.52
N GLN A 241 -12.82 -18.09 3.94
CA GLN A 241 -13.24 -17.70 2.58
C GLN A 241 -14.05 -16.38 2.56
N VAL A 242 -13.86 -15.50 3.55
CA VAL A 242 -14.89 -14.51 3.93
C VAL A 242 -14.34 -13.08 4.05
N MET A 243 -13.02 -12.90 4.11
CA MET A 243 -12.49 -11.61 4.58
C MET A 243 -12.64 -10.45 3.58
N TRP A 244 -12.43 -10.69 2.28
CA TRP A 244 -12.39 -9.61 1.28
C TRP A 244 -13.66 -8.77 1.22
N ILE A 245 -14.80 -9.40 1.45
CA ILE A 245 -16.09 -8.74 1.38
C ILE A 245 -16.24 -7.80 2.59
N LEU A 246 -15.78 -8.20 3.77
CA LEU A 246 -15.94 -7.44 5.01
C LEU A 246 -15.19 -6.10 4.98
N GLU A 247 -13.99 -6.09 4.40
CA GLU A 247 -13.17 -4.88 4.25
C GLU A 247 -13.72 -3.95 3.16
N LEU A 248 -14.38 -4.50 2.14
CA LEU A 248 -14.84 -3.76 0.97
C LEU A 248 -16.32 -3.36 1.01
N LEU A 249 -17.12 -3.92 1.92
CA LEU A 249 -18.55 -3.62 2.06
C LEU A 249 -18.91 -2.14 2.28
N PRO A 250 -18.11 -1.32 2.97
CA PRO A 250 -18.36 0.13 3.03
C PRO A 250 -18.20 0.83 1.67
N TYR A 251 -17.47 0.21 0.73
CA TYR A 251 -17.10 0.77 -0.57
C TYR A 251 -17.93 0.21 -1.73
N PHE A 252 -18.70 -0.85 -1.49
CA PHE A 252 -19.71 -1.33 -2.42
C PHE A 252 -21.02 -0.57 -2.15
N GLY A 253 -21.57 0.08 -3.18
CA GLY A 253 -22.89 0.74 -3.11
C GLY A 253 -24.00 -0.25 -2.73
N PRO A 254 -25.22 0.25 -2.44
CA PRO A 254 -26.34 -0.64 -2.14
C PRO A 254 -26.53 -1.64 -3.28
N PHE A 255 -26.54 -2.94 -2.92
CA PHE A 255 -26.87 -4.05 -3.81
C PHE A 255 -28.37 -4.04 -4.13
#